data_AF-A0A1B9KYV1-F1
#
_entry.id   AF-A0A1B9KYV1-F1
#
_cell.length_a   1.000
_cell.length_b   1.000
_cell.length_c   1.000
_cell.angle_alpha   90.00
_cell.angle_beta   90.00
_cell.angle_gamma   90.00
#
_symmetry.space_group_name_H-M   'P 1'
#
loop_
_entity.id
_entity.type
_entity.pdbx_description
1 polymer ?
#
loop_
_entity_poly.entity_id
_entity_poly.type
_entity_poly.pdbx_seq_one_letter_code
_entity_poly.pdbx_strand_id
1 'polypeptide(L)'
;MKIFKYSILCFILFSTSYTCIAQEKEHINLNFNDFTIKTKTKIKIKNANFAYHYLVKVYGCGGGAICGEISNLLSNKVIGLPNAYLIEDENGENEFLIEYHLDSSLIVISGIIADPDENEDKNGYRKRYYNFINDQLVLISSIKED
;
A
#
# COMPACT_ATOMS: atom_id res chain seq x y z
N MET A 1 9.09 48.48 48.11
CA MET A 1 10.44 48.97 47.78
C MET A 1 11.45 48.14 48.56
N LYS A 2 12.40 47.51 47.85
CA LYS A 2 13.58 46.74 48.31
C LYS A 2 13.38 45.62 49.34
N ILE A 3 13.64 44.36 48.95
CA ILE A 3 14.72 43.54 49.55
C ILE A 3 15.23 42.53 48.48
N PHE A 4 16.51 42.61 48.15
CA PHE A 4 17.27 41.61 47.39
C PHE A 4 17.56 40.40 48.28
N LYS A 5 17.41 39.18 47.75
CA LYS A 5 18.10 37.98 48.24
C LYS A 5 18.96 37.40 47.12
N TYR A 6 20.26 37.69 47.23
CA TYR A 6 21.39 36.75 47.13
C TYR A 6 20.99 35.26 46.99
N SER A 7 21.67 34.37 46.27
CA SER A 7 23.00 34.40 45.65
C SER A 7 23.34 32.96 45.21
N ILE A 8 24.14 32.85 44.14
CA ILE A 8 25.21 31.84 43.95
C ILE A 8 24.88 30.41 43.47
N LEU A 9 25.71 30.00 42.47
CA LEU A 9 26.12 28.65 42.07
C LEU A 9 25.06 27.81 41.33
N CYS A 10 25.36 27.04 40.29
CA CYS A 10 26.61 26.37 39.93
C CYS A 10 26.59 26.02 38.43
N PHE A 11 27.76 26.12 37.80
CA PHE A 11 28.10 25.44 36.54
C PHE A 11 27.68 23.97 36.56
N ILE A 12 26.98 23.46 35.53
CA ILE A 12 27.25 22.13 34.96
C ILE A 12 27.02 22.18 33.45
N LEU A 13 28.10 21.88 32.73
CA LEU A 13 28.18 21.51 31.32
C LEU A 13 27.25 20.32 31.02
N PHE A 14 26.39 20.44 30.03
CA PHE A 14 25.88 19.25 29.33
C PHE A 14 25.86 19.51 27.83
N SER A 15 26.92 19.02 27.18
CA SER A 15 26.86 18.51 25.82
C SER A 15 25.73 17.49 25.74
N THR A 16 24.63 17.83 25.09
CA THR A 16 23.62 16.85 24.68
C THR A 16 23.65 16.79 23.16
N SER A 17 24.30 15.73 22.70
CA SER A 17 24.10 15.09 21.42
C SER A 17 22.65 15.22 20.93
N TYR A 18 22.47 15.64 19.68
CA TYR A 18 21.23 15.44 18.94
C TYR A 18 20.98 13.93 18.82
N THR A 19 20.31 13.33 19.80
CA THR A 19 19.67 12.03 19.62
C THR A 19 18.32 12.29 18.96
N CYS A 20 18.20 11.87 17.70
CA CYS A 20 16.93 11.75 17.01
C CYS A 20 16.08 10.70 17.76
N ILE A 21 15.06 11.15 18.48
CA ILE A 21 14.15 10.28 19.22
C ILE A 21 13.11 9.71 18.25
N ALA A 22 13.14 8.38 18.13
CA ALA A 22 12.05 7.42 17.88
C ALA A 22 11.03 7.70 16.76
N GLN A 23 11.08 6.89 15.70
CA GLN A 23 9.85 6.46 15.01
C GLN A 23 9.32 5.23 15.72
N GLU A 24 8.27 5.42 16.52
CA GLU A 24 7.45 4.35 17.07
C GLU A 24 6.64 3.73 15.92
N LYS A 25 6.83 2.42 15.73
CA LYS A 25 6.18 1.61 14.69
C LYS A 25 4.72 1.40 15.11
N GLU A 26 3.81 2.18 14.55
CA GLU A 26 2.38 2.04 14.85
C GLU A 26 1.87 0.70 14.30
N HIS A 27 1.64 -0.26 15.20
CA HIS A 27 0.97 -1.51 14.88
C HIS A 27 -0.52 -1.23 14.64
N ILE A 28 -0.92 -1.11 13.37
CA ILE A 28 -2.32 -0.92 13.00
C ILE A 28 -3.08 -2.22 13.32
N ASN A 29 -3.80 -2.22 14.44
CA ASN A 29 -4.72 -3.28 14.80
C ASN A 29 -6.05 -3.04 14.07
N LEU A 30 -6.21 -3.66 12.90
CA LEU A 30 -7.42 -3.49 12.08
C LEU A 30 -8.58 -4.31 12.68
N ASN A 31 -9.48 -3.65 13.40
CA ASN A 31 -10.71 -4.25 13.92
C ASN A 31 -11.77 -4.30 12.81
N PHE A 32 -12.09 -5.50 12.34
CA PHE A 32 -13.08 -5.75 11.28
C PHE A 32 -14.50 -5.26 11.63
N ASN A 33 -14.82 -5.07 12.92
CA ASN A 33 -16.14 -4.58 13.35
C ASN A 33 -16.37 -3.09 13.05
N ASP A 34 -15.32 -2.30 12.82
CA ASP A 34 -15.44 -0.89 12.41
C ASP A 34 -15.98 -0.73 10.99
N PHE A 35 -15.93 -1.80 10.17
CA PHE A 35 -16.45 -1.78 8.80
C PHE A 35 -17.98 -1.93 8.75
N THR A 36 -18.57 -2.67 9.70
CA THR A 36 -19.97 -3.10 9.63
C THR A 36 -20.96 -2.03 10.08
N ILE A 37 -20.56 -1.08 10.95
CA ILE A 37 -21.48 -0.11 11.57
C ILE A 37 -21.70 1.14 10.71
N LYS A 38 -20.83 1.41 9.74
CA LYS A 38 -20.87 2.67 8.99
C LYS A 38 -21.83 2.68 7.79
N THR A 39 -22.40 1.55 7.38
CA THR A 39 -23.19 1.44 6.13
C THR A 39 -24.59 2.06 6.16
N LYS A 40 -25.04 2.67 7.27
CA LYS A 40 -26.40 3.25 7.36
C LYS A 40 -26.51 4.78 7.37
N THR A 41 -25.42 5.53 7.43
CA THR A 41 -25.50 7.01 7.44
C THR A 41 -24.22 7.62 6.91
N LYS A 42 -24.27 8.16 5.67
CA LYS A 42 -23.24 9.03 5.08
C LYS A 42 -21.80 8.63 5.46
N ILE A 43 -21.33 7.48 4.98
CA ILE A 43 -19.88 7.24 4.96
C ILE A 43 -19.29 8.26 4.02
N LYS A 44 -18.67 9.32 4.55
CA LYS A 44 -17.54 9.96 3.89
C LYS A 44 -16.53 8.84 3.68
N ILE A 45 -16.47 8.31 2.46
CA ILE A 45 -15.69 7.14 2.09
C ILE A 45 -14.21 7.53 2.19
N LYS A 46 -13.65 7.35 3.39
CA LYS A 46 -12.26 7.74 3.70
C LYS A 46 -11.22 6.75 3.16
N ASN A 47 -11.63 5.57 2.69
CA ASN A 47 -10.73 4.46 2.34
C ASN A 47 -11.05 3.78 1.00
N ALA A 48 -11.69 4.47 0.05
CA ALA A 48 -11.98 3.85 -1.25
C ALA A 48 -11.07 4.38 -2.35
N ASN A 49 -10.47 3.47 -3.11
CA ASN A 49 -9.58 3.78 -4.21
C ASN A 49 -10.29 3.57 -5.54
N PHE A 50 -9.90 4.34 -6.56
CA PHE A 50 -10.57 4.40 -7.86
C PHE A 50 -12.07 4.76 -7.75
N ALA A 51 -12.47 5.98 -8.12
CA ALA A 51 -13.88 6.41 -8.11
C ALA A 51 -14.64 6.27 -6.75
N TYR A 52 -13.93 6.19 -5.62
CA TYR A 52 -14.46 6.14 -4.24
C TYR A 52 -15.34 4.94 -3.85
N HIS A 53 -15.37 3.83 -4.61
CA HIS A 53 -16.12 2.64 -4.16
C HIS A 53 -15.44 1.30 -4.42
N TYR A 54 -14.16 1.26 -4.77
CA TYR A 54 -13.40 0.01 -4.87
C TYR A 54 -12.43 -0.19 -3.71
N LEU A 55 -12.27 -1.46 -3.31
CA LEU A 55 -11.29 -1.92 -2.33
C LEU A 55 -10.32 -2.89 -3.00
N VAL A 56 -9.02 -2.60 -2.91
CA VAL A 56 -7.95 -3.49 -3.40
C VAL A 56 -7.42 -4.32 -2.24
N LYS A 57 -7.30 -5.63 -2.42
CA LYS A 57 -6.73 -6.55 -1.44
C LYS A 57 -5.74 -7.48 -2.13
N VAL A 58 -4.62 -7.75 -1.46
CA VAL A 58 -3.59 -8.68 -1.91
C VAL A 58 -3.34 -9.74 -0.84
N TYR A 59 -3.01 -10.95 -1.26
CA TYR A 59 -2.83 -12.10 -0.39
C TYR A 59 -1.98 -13.18 -1.07
N GLY A 60 -1.31 -14.01 -0.28
CA GLY A 60 -0.59 -15.17 -0.80
C GLY A 60 -1.56 -16.21 -1.36
N CYS A 61 -1.29 -16.72 -2.57
CA CYS A 61 -2.13 -17.71 -3.24
C CYS A 61 -1.43 -19.06 -3.47
N GLY A 62 -0.27 -19.28 -2.85
CA GLY A 62 0.50 -20.52 -2.94
C GLY A 62 1.66 -20.41 -3.94
N GLY A 63 2.56 -21.40 -3.93
CA GLY A 63 3.69 -21.46 -4.87
C GLY A 63 4.69 -20.30 -4.78
N GLY A 64 4.74 -19.59 -3.64
CA GLY A 64 5.58 -18.40 -3.51
C GLY A 64 5.02 -17.17 -4.22
N ALA A 65 3.71 -17.11 -4.50
CA ALA A 65 3.08 -16.03 -5.23
C ALA A 65 2.03 -15.22 -4.44
N ILE A 66 1.88 -13.96 -4.84
CA ILE A 66 0.89 -12.98 -4.44
C ILE A 66 -0.18 -12.89 -5.52
N CYS A 67 -1.43 -12.96 -5.08
CA CYS A 67 -2.60 -12.65 -5.88
C CYS A 67 -3.30 -11.43 -5.28
N GLY A 68 -4.27 -10.88 -6.02
CA GLY A 68 -5.11 -9.83 -5.48
C GLY A 68 -6.48 -9.78 -6.11
N GLU A 69 -7.33 -8.97 -5.50
CA GLU A 69 -8.70 -8.72 -5.90
C GLU A 69 -9.07 -7.25 -5.72
N ILE A 70 -9.98 -6.79 -6.56
CA ILE A 70 -10.64 -5.48 -6.50
C ILE A 70 -12.12 -5.74 -6.24
N SER A 71 -12.61 -5.30 -5.09
CA SER A 71 -14.02 -5.44 -4.71
C SER A 71 -14.78 -4.14 -4.98
N ASN A 72 -15.84 -4.22 -5.78
CA ASN A 72 -16.82 -3.14 -5.92
C ASN A 72 -17.76 -3.16 -4.71
N LEU A 73 -17.63 -2.17 -3.83
CA LEU A 73 -18.38 -2.12 -2.57
C LEU A 73 -19.88 -1.79 -2.76
N LEU A 74 -20.28 -1.31 -3.94
CA LEU A 74 -21.67 -1.02 -4.26
C LEU A 74 -22.39 -2.22 -4.87
N SER A 75 -21.71 -2.95 -5.76
CA SER A 75 -22.29 -4.11 -6.46
C SER A 75 -21.95 -5.45 -5.82
N ASN A 76 -21.03 -5.49 -4.84
CA ASN A 76 -20.42 -6.70 -4.29
C ASN A 76 -19.71 -7.58 -5.34
N LYS A 77 -19.37 -7.02 -6.50
CA LYS A 77 -18.60 -7.73 -7.52
C LYS A 77 -17.13 -7.78 -7.12
N VAL A 78 -16.51 -8.94 -7.28
CA VAL A 78 -15.07 -9.15 -7.09
C VAL A 78 -14.41 -9.32 -8.46
N ILE A 79 -13.33 -8.57 -8.69
CA ILE A 79 -12.52 -8.61 -9.91
C ILE A 79 -11.12 -9.08 -9.51
N GLY A 80 -10.66 -10.22 -10.02
CA GLY A 80 -9.29 -10.68 -9.79
C GLY A 80 -8.26 -9.79 -10.47
N LEU A 81 -7.09 -9.65 -9.87
CA LEU A 81 -5.93 -9.11 -10.57
C LEU A 81 -5.54 -10.04 -11.73
N PRO A 82 -4.98 -9.49 -12.83
CA PRO A 82 -4.79 -10.24 -14.08
C PRO A 82 -3.71 -11.31 -13.98
N ASN A 83 -2.78 -11.20 -13.01
CA ASN A 83 -1.68 -12.13 -12.84
C ASN A 83 -1.37 -12.34 -11.35
N ALA A 84 -0.76 -13.49 -11.07
CA ALA A 84 -0.05 -13.73 -9.83
C ALA A 84 1.41 -13.25 -9.97
N TYR A 85 1.98 -12.76 -8.87
CA TYR A 85 3.34 -12.20 -8.83
C TYR A 85 4.19 -12.95 -7.81
N LEU A 86 5.48 -13.15 -8.06
CA LEU A 86 6.38 -13.78 -7.11
C LEU A 86 6.57 -12.91 -5.86
N ILE A 87 6.65 -13.56 -4.68
CA ILE A 87 6.97 -12.91 -3.41
C ILE A 87 8.47 -12.56 -3.35
N GLU A 88 9.32 -13.42 -3.91
CA GLU A 88 10.79 -13.32 -3.90
C GLU A 88 11.31 -13.63 -5.33
N ASP A 89 12.39 -13.00 -5.78
CA ASP A 89 13.11 -13.41 -7.00
C ASP A 89 14.11 -14.53 -6.69
N GLU A 90 14.93 -14.90 -7.69
CA GLU A 90 16.02 -15.87 -7.54
C GLU A 90 17.13 -15.47 -6.55
N ASN A 91 17.21 -14.18 -6.19
CA ASN A 91 18.13 -13.61 -5.21
C ASN A 91 17.48 -13.38 -3.83
N GLY A 92 16.19 -13.69 -3.67
CA GLY A 92 15.42 -13.43 -2.45
C GLY A 92 14.91 -11.99 -2.34
N GLU A 93 14.98 -11.21 -3.41
CA GLU A 93 14.53 -9.81 -3.47
C GLU A 93 13.33 -9.71 -4.42
N ASN A 94 12.17 -9.22 -3.95
CA ASN A 94 11.15 -8.72 -4.87
C ASN A 94 10.16 -7.82 -4.14
N GLU A 95 9.88 -6.67 -4.74
CA GLU A 95 8.86 -5.74 -4.28
C GLU A 95 7.69 -5.81 -5.26
N PHE A 96 6.83 -6.83 -5.08
CA PHE A 96 5.47 -6.71 -5.63
C PHE A 96 4.88 -5.40 -5.12
N LEU A 97 4.45 -4.54 -6.05
CA LEU A 97 3.92 -3.23 -5.74
C LEU A 97 2.59 -3.04 -6.48
N ILE A 98 1.64 -2.44 -5.78
CA ILE A 98 0.37 -2.01 -6.36
C ILE A 98 0.13 -0.54 -6.00
N GLU A 99 0.13 0.32 -7.02
CA GLU A 99 -0.01 1.76 -6.87
C GLU A 99 -1.35 2.21 -7.44
N TYR A 100 -2.04 3.08 -6.70
CA TYR A 100 -3.32 3.64 -7.11
C TYR A 100 -3.61 4.98 -6.43
N HIS A 101 -4.52 5.76 -7.02
CA HIS A 101 -4.99 7.02 -6.46
C HIS A 101 -6.51 7.04 -6.32
N LEU A 102 -7.02 7.83 -5.35
CA LEU A 102 -8.45 7.88 -5.02
C LEU A 102 -9.32 8.37 -6.20
N ASP A 103 -8.84 9.39 -6.93
CA ASP A 103 -9.55 10.06 -8.01
C ASP A 103 -8.82 9.89 -9.36
N SER A 104 -8.73 8.64 -9.80
CA SER A 104 -8.18 8.29 -11.11
C SER A 104 -8.98 7.10 -11.66
N SER A 105 -8.60 6.53 -12.80
CA SER A 105 -8.90 5.13 -13.24
C SER A 105 -7.65 4.24 -13.41
N LEU A 106 -6.44 4.78 -13.21
CA LEU A 106 -5.14 4.13 -13.43
C LEU A 106 -4.60 3.30 -12.26
N ILE A 107 -4.68 1.97 -12.32
CA ILE A 107 -3.95 1.11 -11.39
C ILE A 107 -2.63 0.66 -12.00
N VAL A 108 -1.56 0.68 -11.21
CA VAL A 108 -0.23 0.22 -11.63
C VAL A 108 0.14 -0.98 -10.78
N ILE A 109 0.56 -2.06 -11.43
CA ILE A 109 0.96 -3.29 -10.78
C ILE A 109 2.36 -3.62 -11.27
N SER A 110 3.28 -3.79 -10.32
CA SER A 110 4.68 -4.05 -10.61
C SER A 110 5.18 -5.29 -9.88
N GLY A 111 6.04 -6.07 -10.54
CA GLY A 111 6.62 -7.28 -9.98
C GLY A 111 7.04 -8.28 -11.05
N ILE A 112 7.58 -9.43 -10.60
CA ILE A 112 7.84 -10.58 -11.46
C ILE A 112 6.59 -11.46 -11.49
N ILE A 113 6.14 -11.84 -12.68
CA ILE A 113 4.92 -12.65 -12.86
C ILE A 113 5.25 -14.11 -12.60
N ALA A 114 4.45 -14.77 -11.76
CA ALA A 114 4.66 -16.16 -11.40
C ALA A 114 4.30 -17.15 -12.53
N ASP A 115 3.28 -16.80 -13.32
CA ASP A 115 2.79 -17.59 -14.45
C ASP A 115 2.53 -16.68 -15.65
N PRO A 116 3.59 -16.30 -16.40
CA PRO A 116 3.47 -15.42 -17.56
C PRO A 116 2.99 -16.20 -18.79
N ASP A 117 2.36 -15.49 -19.73
CA ASP A 117 1.91 -16.07 -20.99
C ASP A 117 3.09 -16.65 -21.78
N GLU A 118 2.83 -17.60 -22.70
CA GLU A 118 3.88 -18.33 -23.44
C GLU A 118 4.89 -17.41 -24.17
N ASN A 119 4.47 -16.21 -24.54
CA ASN A 119 5.29 -15.22 -25.25
C ASN A 119 5.96 -14.19 -24.32
N GLU A 120 5.82 -14.34 -23.01
CA GLU A 120 6.36 -13.42 -22.01
C GLU A 120 7.54 -14.04 -21.27
N ASP A 121 8.62 -13.26 -21.16
CA ASP A 121 9.80 -13.62 -20.36
C ASP A 121 9.42 -13.90 -18.89
N LYS A 122 9.97 -14.98 -18.32
CA LYS A 122 9.67 -15.44 -16.97
C LYS A 122 10.36 -14.65 -15.88
N ASN A 123 11.50 -14.04 -16.17
CA ASN A 123 12.38 -13.50 -15.13
C ASN A 123 12.48 -11.96 -15.15
N GLY A 124 11.58 -11.28 -15.86
CA GLY A 124 11.58 -9.82 -15.95
C GLY A 124 10.66 -9.17 -14.91
N TYR A 125 11.21 -8.25 -14.11
CA TYR A 125 10.39 -7.27 -13.39
C TYR A 125 9.62 -6.43 -14.41
N ARG A 126 8.32 -6.28 -14.19
CA ARG A 126 7.45 -5.53 -15.08
C ARG A 126 6.65 -4.52 -14.32
N LYS A 127 6.44 -3.36 -14.94
CA LYS A 127 5.49 -2.35 -14.52
C LYS A 127 4.34 -2.31 -15.52
N ARG A 128 3.14 -2.71 -15.07
CA ARG A 128 1.92 -2.75 -15.90
C ARG A 128 0.93 -1.69 -15.48
N TYR A 129 0.44 -0.95 -16.45
CA TYR A 129 -0.50 0.15 -16.29
C TYR A 129 -1.86 -0.28 -16.81
N TYR A 130 -2.88 -0.22 -15.96
CA TYR A 130 -4.24 -0.60 -16.33
C TYR A 130 -5.21 0.56 -16.14
N ASN A 131 -6.12 0.69 -17.09
CA ASN A 131 -7.31 1.49 -16.95
C ASN A 131 -8.41 0.62 -16.33
N PHE A 132 -8.89 0.97 -15.15
CA PHE A 132 -9.99 0.26 -14.50
C PHE A 132 -11.33 0.91 -14.87
N ILE A 133 -12.04 0.32 -15.82
CA ILE A 133 -13.30 0.82 -16.37
C ILE A 133 -14.32 -0.31 -16.39
N ASN A 134 -15.55 -0.03 -15.99
CA ASN A 134 -16.67 -0.98 -16.03
C ASN A 134 -16.36 -2.33 -15.36
N ASP A 135 -15.70 -2.27 -14.19
CA ASP A 135 -15.26 -3.46 -13.44
C ASP A 135 -14.33 -4.38 -14.27
N GLN A 136 -13.49 -3.80 -15.12
CA GLN A 136 -12.49 -4.49 -15.94
C GLN A 136 -11.15 -3.75 -15.91
N LEU A 137 -10.06 -4.51 -15.88
CA LEU A 137 -8.71 -4.00 -16.03
C LEU A 137 -8.32 -4.06 -17.51
N VAL A 138 -8.20 -2.89 -18.14
CA VAL A 138 -7.75 -2.76 -19.52
C VAL A 138 -6.27 -2.38 -19.50
N LEU A 139 -5.40 -3.26 -20.00
CA LEU A 139 -3.97 -2.98 -20.09
C LEU A 139 -3.73 -1.79 -21.05
N ILE A 140 -3.07 -0.75 -20.55
CA ILE A 140 -2.67 0.44 -21.33
C ILE A 140 -1.22 0.28 -21.82
N SER A 141 -0.33 -0.14 -20.92
CA SER A 141 1.10 -0.27 -21.19
C SER A 141 1.73 -1.31 -20.27
N SER A 142 2.77 -1.96 -20.75
CA SER A 142 3.59 -2.92 -20.01
C SER A 142 5.04 -2.63 -20.32
N ILE A 143 5.82 -2.29 -19.30
CA ILE A 143 7.25 -1.96 -19.41
C ILE A 143 8.02 -3.04 -18.67
N LYS A 144 9.01 -3.63 -19.33
CA LYS A 144 10.02 -4.47 -18.66
C LYS A 144 11.09 -3.54 -18.09
N GLU A 145 11.42 -3.74 -16.83
CA GLU A 145 12.56 -3.07 -16.18
C GLU A 145 13.76 -4.03 -16.23
N ASP A 146 14.92 -3.52 -16.63
CA ASP A 146 16.18 -4.26 -16.81
C ASP A 146 17.09 -4.12 -15.60
#